data_AF-A0A957BS73-F1
#
_entry.id   AF-A0A957BS73-F1
#
_cell.length_a   1.000
_cell.length_b   1.000
_cell.length_c   1.000
_cell.angle_alpha   90.00
_cell.angle_beta   90.00
_cell.angle_gamma   90.00
#
_symmetry.space_group_name_H-M   'P 1'
#
loop_
_entity.id
_entity.type
_entity.pdbx_description
1 polymer ?
#
loop_
_entity_poly.entity_id
_entity_poly.type
_entity_poly.pdbx_seq_one_letter_code
_entity_poly.pdbx_strand_id
1 'polypeptide(L)'
;EWLLEGETPGVRYLALRDLLDCPEDDPELKTARAQAHHHGEIAHILAVMQPDGHWVKPGPGYYPKYQGTVWSLITLAQLGAAAAQDERVARACAYVIEQALTGGGQFSISGAPSGTADCLQGNLCAALLDLGCDDARLDGAFDWLARTVTGEGIAPKEHKTAPVRYYAGKCGPLFACGSNAGLACAWGGAKVMLALGKLPSVRRTPVIERAIQAGVDFLFSVDPATAAYPTGFADKPSGNWWKFGFPVFYVTDLLQIVEALVAL
;
A
#
# COMPACT_ATOMS: atom_id res chain seq x y z
N GLU A 1 -17.05 -21.12 12.84
CA GLU A 1 -17.37 -22.16 11.82
C GLU A 1 -17.78 -21.55 10.48
N TRP A 2 -18.71 -20.59 10.42
CA TRP A 2 -19.18 -20.01 9.15
C TRP A 2 -18.08 -19.48 8.20
N LEU A 3 -17.02 -18.86 8.71
CA LEU A 3 -15.89 -18.36 7.90
C LEU A 3 -15.05 -19.44 7.21
N LEU A 4 -15.17 -20.70 7.66
CA LEU A 4 -14.42 -21.83 7.12
C LEU A 4 -15.24 -22.63 6.11
N GLU A 5 -16.49 -22.25 5.85
CA GLU A 5 -17.30 -22.92 4.84
C GLU A 5 -16.72 -22.66 3.43
N GLY A 6 -16.77 -23.67 2.56
CA GLY A 6 -16.09 -23.64 1.25
C GLY A 6 -16.74 -22.72 0.21
N GLU A 7 -17.86 -22.07 0.53
CA GLU A 7 -18.63 -21.27 -0.42
C GLU A 7 -17.90 -20.01 -0.91
N THR A 8 -16.96 -19.50 -0.13
CA THR A 8 -16.09 -18.37 -0.52
C THR A 8 -14.61 -18.70 -0.29
N PRO A 9 -13.90 -19.25 -1.31
CA PRO A 9 -12.53 -19.71 -1.19
C PRO A 9 -11.55 -18.69 -0.59
N GLY A 10 -11.71 -17.41 -0.94
CA GLY A 10 -10.89 -16.32 -0.42
C GLY A 10 -11.10 -16.08 1.08
N VAL A 11 -12.35 -16.09 1.56
CA VAL A 11 -12.66 -15.87 2.98
C VAL A 11 -12.10 -17.00 3.84
N ARG A 12 -12.31 -18.25 3.40
CA ARG A 12 -11.75 -19.43 4.09
C ARG A 12 -10.23 -19.38 4.17
N TYR A 13 -9.57 -19.04 3.05
CA TYR A 13 -8.11 -18.91 3.01
C TYR A 13 -7.60 -17.83 3.98
N LEU A 14 -8.16 -16.63 3.93
CA LEU A 14 -7.76 -15.53 4.81
C LEU A 14 -8.07 -15.85 6.29
N ALA A 15 -9.19 -16.49 6.59
CA ALA A 15 -9.53 -16.89 7.96
C ALA A 15 -8.52 -17.91 8.53
N LEU A 16 -8.12 -18.92 7.74
CA LEU A 16 -7.09 -19.87 8.15
C LEU A 16 -5.73 -19.19 8.37
N ARG A 17 -5.36 -18.25 7.49
CA ARG A 17 -4.07 -17.54 7.54
C ARG A 17 -4.00 -16.53 8.70
N ASP A 18 -5.02 -15.70 8.85
CA ASP A 18 -4.95 -14.46 9.65
C ASP A 18 -5.72 -14.51 10.97
N LEU A 19 -6.67 -15.44 11.13
CA LEU A 19 -7.49 -15.54 12.36
C LEU A 19 -7.18 -16.80 13.16
N LEU A 20 -6.79 -17.87 12.49
CA LEU A 20 -6.45 -19.15 13.12
C LEU A 20 -4.94 -19.41 13.17
N ASP A 21 -4.14 -18.50 12.60
CA ASP A 21 -2.67 -18.55 12.57
C ASP A 21 -2.13 -19.93 12.14
N CYS A 22 -2.77 -20.54 11.14
CA CYS A 22 -2.35 -21.84 10.65
C CYS A 22 -0.91 -21.77 10.11
N PRO A 23 -0.03 -22.72 10.45
CA PRO A 23 1.33 -22.78 9.91
C PRO A 23 1.35 -22.84 8.39
N GLU A 24 2.38 -22.26 7.74
CA GLU A 24 2.47 -22.24 6.27
C GLU A 24 2.50 -23.63 5.64
N ASP A 25 2.98 -24.64 6.37
CA ASP A 25 3.06 -26.01 5.91
C ASP A 25 1.77 -26.82 6.12
N ASP A 26 0.76 -26.24 6.80
CA ASP A 26 -0.53 -26.85 7.08
C ASP A 26 -1.26 -27.28 5.77
N PRO A 27 -1.68 -28.55 5.65
CA PRO A 27 -2.36 -29.05 4.45
C PRO A 27 -3.68 -28.35 4.12
N GLU A 28 -4.44 -27.93 5.14
CA GLU A 28 -5.72 -27.24 4.98
C GLU A 28 -5.48 -25.82 4.46
N LEU A 29 -4.48 -25.11 5.01
CA LEU A 29 -4.09 -23.79 4.52
C LEU A 29 -3.59 -23.85 3.07
N LYS A 30 -2.75 -24.82 2.73
CA LYS A 30 -2.26 -25.02 1.34
C LYS A 30 -3.41 -25.26 0.37
N THR A 31 -4.37 -26.11 0.77
CA THR A 31 -5.56 -26.39 -0.05
C THR A 31 -6.41 -25.14 -0.23
N ALA A 32 -6.69 -24.41 0.85
CA ALA A 32 -7.48 -23.18 0.79
C ALA A 32 -6.78 -22.10 -0.06
N ARG A 33 -5.47 -21.94 0.07
CA ARG A 33 -4.66 -21.03 -0.74
C ARG A 33 -4.76 -21.36 -2.24
N ALA A 34 -4.62 -22.63 -2.60
CA ALA A 34 -4.76 -23.07 -3.99
C ALA A 34 -6.19 -22.81 -4.52
N GLN A 35 -7.22 -23.10 -3.71
CA GLN A 35 -8.60 -22.82 -4.09
C GLN A 35 -8.86 -21.32 -4.28
N ALA A 36 -8.31 -20.46 -3.43
CA ALA A 36 -8.42 -19.01 -3.59
C ALA A 36 -7.78 -18.52 -4.90
N HIS A 37 -6.63 -19.08 -5.30
CA HIS A 37 -5.92 -18.71 -6.54
C HIS A 37 -6.57 -19.26 -7.81
N HIS A 38 -7.24 -20.42 -7.75
CA HIS A 38 -7.83 -21.07 -8.93
C HIS A 38 -9.31 -20.79 -9.13
N HIS A 39 -10.06 -20.56 -8.05
CA HIS A 39 -11.53 -20.46 -8.09
C HIS A 39 -12.09 -19.25 -7.33
N GLY A 40 -11.24 -18.45 -6.66
CA GLY A 40 -11.66 -17.24 -5.96
C GLY A 40 -11.48 -15.95 -6.79
N GLU A 41 -11.67 -14.81 -6.13
CA GLU A 41 -11.51 -13.48 -6.73
C GLU A 41 -10.11 -13.23 -7.29
N ILE A 42 -9.06 -13.87 -6.74
CA ILE A 42 -7.71 -13.84 -7.29
C ILE A 42 -7.72 -14.36 -8.74
N ALA A 43 -8.38 -15.49 -8.98
CA ALA A 43 -8.49 -16.08 -10.31
C ALA A 43 -9.23 -15.14 -11.28
N HIS A 44 -10.32 -14.52 -10.84
CA HIS A 44 -11.11 -13.59 -11.63
C HIS A 44 -10.31 -12.35 -12.05
N ILE A 45 -9.57 -11.75 -11.11
CA ILE A 45 -8.73 -10.58 -11.40
C ILE A 45 -7.61 -10.97 -12.37
N LEU A 46 -6.94 -12.09 -12.15
CA LEU A 46 -5.84 -12.56 -13.01
C LEU A 46 -6.31 -13.03 -14.40
N ALA A 47 -7.57 -13.45 -14.56
CA ALA A 47 -8.11 -13.91 -15.84
C ALA A 47 -8.19 -12.81 -16.90
N VAL A 48 -8.31 -11.55 -16.48
CA VAL A 48 -8.39 -10.38 -17.37
C VAL A 48 -7.06 -9.61 -17.46
N MET A 49 -6.00 -10.13 -16.83
CA MET A 49 -4.65 -9.59 -16.93
C MET A 49 -4.10 -9.78 -18.35
N GLN A 50 -3.41 -8.77 -18.87
CA GLN A 50 -2.72 -8.86 -20.15
C GLN A 50 -1.46 -9.74 -20.03
N PRO A 51 -1.00 -10.37 -21.13
CA PRO A 51 0.11 -11.33 -21.10
C PRO A 51 1.43 -10.80 -20.52
N ASP A 52 1.67 -9.50 -20.63
CA ASP A 52 2.86 -8.80 -20.12
C ASP A 52 2.72 -8.34 -18.65
N GLY A 53 1.56 -8.55 -18.00
CA GLY A 53 1.38 -8.35 -16.55
C GLY A 53 0.58 -7.11 -16.14
N HIS A 54 -0.15 -6.47 -17.05
CA HIS A 54 -0.92 -5.25 -16.76
C HIS A 54 -2.44 -5.42 -16.90
N TRP A 55 -3.19 -4.44 -16.41
CA TRP A 55 -4.64 -4.38 -16.59
C TRP A 55 -5.05 -3.13 -17.36
N VAL A 56 -6.06 -3.30 -18.23
CA VAL A 56 -6.71 -2.26 -19.05
C VAL A 56 -5.82 -1.59 -20.10
N LYS A 57 -4.74 -0.92 -19.70
CA LYS A 57 -3.82 -0.23 -20.61
C LYS A 57 -2.39 -0.24 -20.09
N PRO A 58 -1.38 -0.20 -20.97
CA PRO A 58 0.01 -0.20 -20.55
C PRO A 58 0.42 1.12 -19.86
N GLY A 59 1.55 1.07 -19.16
CA GLY A 59 2.18 2.19 -18.46
C GLY A 59 2.05 2.11 -16.93
N PRO A 60 2.16 3.24 -16.21
CA PRO A 60 2.22 3.25 -14.74
C PRO A 60 0.97 2.70 -14.03
N GLY A 61 -0.14 2.48 -14.73
CA GLY A 61 -1.24 1.65 -14.23
C GLY A 61 -2.18 2.27 -13.19
N TYR A 62 -2.01 3.54 -12.82
CA TYR A 62 -2.93 4.19 -11.87
C TYR A 62 -4.33 4.47 -12.45
N TYR A 63 -4.43 4.68 -13.77
CA TYR A 63 -5.70 4.92 -14.45
C TYR A 63 -6.04 3.77 -15.43
N PRO A 64 -7.33 3.49 -15.66
CA PRO A 64 -8.50 4.07 -14.97
C PRO A 64 -8.56 3.66 -13.50
N LYS A 65 -9.12 4.54 -12.66
CA LYS A 65 -9.19 4.32 -11.22
C LYS A 65 -9.98 3.03 -10.94
N TYR A 66 -9.52 2.24 -9.97
CA TYR A 66 -10.07 0.94 -9.54
C TYR A 66 -9.84 -0.25 -10.48
N GLN A 67 -9.43 -0.03 -11.73
CA GLN A 67 -9.26 -1.13 -12.70
C GLN A 67 -7.85 -1.23 -13.28
N GLY A 68 -7.07 -0.15 -13.26
CA GLY A 68 -5.68 -0.16 -13.72
C GLY A 68 -4.78 -1.03 -12.83
N THR A 69 -3.60 -1.37 -13.37
CA THR A 69 -2.63 -2.30 -12.76
C THR A 69 -2.33 -2.04 -11.28
N VAL A 70 -2.19 -0.77 -10.87
CA VAL A 70 -1.94 -0.41 -9.46
C VAL A 70 -3.06 -0.92 -8.55
N TRP A 71 -4.32 -0.74 -8.97
CA TRP A 71 -5.49 -1.13 -8.16
C TRP A 71 -5.70 -2.64 -8.14
N SER A 72 -5.47 -3.30 -9.29
CA SER A 72 -5.52 -4.76 -9.36
C SER A 72 -4.47 -5.40 -8.44
N LEU A 73 -3.24 -4.89 -8.43
CA LEU A 73 -2.18 -5.37 -7.53
C LEU A 73 -2.49 -5.16 -6.05
N ILE A 74 -2.95 -3.97 -5.67
CA ILE A 74 -3.35 -3.70 -4.27
C ILE A 74 -4.47 -4.64 -3.84
N THR A 75 -5.43 -4.90 -4.73
CA THR A 75 -6.55 -5.82 -4.47
C THR A 75 -6.05 -7.26 -4.32
N LEU A 76 -5.18 -7.73 -5.22
CA LEU A 76 -4.57 -9.06 -5.16
C LEU A 76 -3.82 -9.27 -3.85
N ALA A 77 -3.07 -8.26 -3.39
CA ALA A 77 -2.34 -8.32 -2.12
C ALA A 77 -3.30 -8.52 -0.94
N GLN A 78 -4.38 -7.74 -0.87
CA GLN A 78 -5.38 -7.85 0.20
C GLN A 78 -6.17 -9.16 0.16
N LEU A 79 -6.37 -9.73 -1.04
CA LEU A 79 -6.94 -11.07 -1.20
C LEU A 79 -5.96 -12.20 -0.82
N GLY A 80 -4.72 -11.88 -0.49
CA GLY A 80 -3.68 -12.84 -0.10
C GLY A 80 -3.05 -13.60 -1.27
N ALA A 81 -3.10 -13.02 -2.48
CA ALA A 81 -2.37 -13.56 -3.62
C ALA A 81 -0.86 -13.61 -3.33
N ALA A 82 -0.16 -14.57 -3.93
CA ALA A 82 1.28 -14.72 -3.71
C ALA A 82 2.00 -15.08 -5.01
N ALA A 83 3.13 -14.41 -5.27
CA ALA A 83 3.99 -14.67 -6.41
C ALA A 83 4.50 -16.13 -6.46
N ALA A 84 4.68 -16.75 -5.29
CA ALA A 84 5.09 -18.15 -5.18
C ALA A 84 3.98 -19.16 -5.57
N GLN A 85 2.72 -18.72 -5.67
CA GLN A 85 1.58 -19.58 -6.04
C GLN A 85 1.16 -19.39 -7.50
N ASP A 86 1.37 -18.20 -8.07
CA ASP A 86 0.98 -17.90 -9.44
C ASP A 86 1.98 -16.94 -10.10
N GLU A 87 2.65 -17.42 -11.16
CA GLU A 87 3.65 -16.64 -11.91
C GLU A 87 3.09 -15.34 -12.52
N ARG A 88 1.77 -15.24 -12.74
CA ARG A 88 1.11 -14.02 -13.19
C ARG A 88 1.23 -12.90 -12.16
N VAL A 89 1.19 -13.23 -10.87
CA VAL A 89 1.39 -12.27 -9.77
C VAL A 89 2.81 -11.75 -9.78
N ALA A 90 3.82 -12.63 -9.93
CA ALA A 90 5.22 -12.23 -10.04
C ALA A 90 5.45 -11.29 -11.24
N ARG A 91 4.85 -11.63 -12.39
CA ARG A 91 4.91 -10.82 -13.62
C ARG A 91 4.28 -9.44 -13.43
N ALA A 92 3.13 -9.35 -12.77
CA ALA A 92 2.48 -8.09 -12.46
C ALA A 92 3.32 -7.22 -11.51
N CYS A 93 3.97 -7.82 -10.50
CA CYS A 93 4.89 -7.11 -9.62
C CYS A 93 6.07 -6.53 -10.41
N ALA A 94 6.71 -7.34 -11.25
CA ALA A 94 7.80 -6.87 -12.11
C ALA A 94 7.34 -5.74 -13.06
N TYR A 95 6.14 -5.87 -13.63
CA TYR A 95 5.55 -4.86 -14.50
C TYR A 95 5.37 -3.52 -13.79
N VAL A 96 4.76 -3.50 -12.60
CA VAL A 96 4.49 -2.23 -11.90
C VAL A 96 5.79 -1.56 -11.45
N ILE A 97 6.79 -2.34 -11.02
CA ILE A 97 8.09 -1.78 -10.64
C ILE A 97 8.74 -1.15 -11.88
N GLU A 98 8.72 -1.82 -13.02
CA GLU A 98 9.31 -1.28 -14.24
C GLU A 98 8.60 -0.02 -14.76
N GLN A 99 7.26 0.03 -14.66
CA GLN A 99 6.47 1.08 -15.28
C GLN A 99 6.14 2.27 -14.37
N ALA A 100 6.07 2.05 -13.05
CA ALA A 100 5.60 3.04 -12.10
C ALA A 100 6.66 3.51 -11.10
N LEU A 101 7.72 2.73 -10.85
CA LEU A 101 8.80 3.12 -9.95
C LEU A 101 9.85 3.95 -10.71
N THR A 102 10.06 5.18 -10.27
CA THR A 102 11.11 6.02 -10.82
C THR A 102 12.48 5.62 -10.27
N GLY A 103 13.56 6.04 -10.95
CA GLY A 103 14.93 5.86 -10.43
C GLY A 103 15.21 6.57 -9.11
N GLY A 104 14.32 7.46 -8.65
CA GLY A 104 14.41 8.13 -7.35
C GLY A 104 13.64 7.43 -6.23
N GLY A 105 13.06 6.25 -6.49
CA GLY A 105 12.28 5.49 -5.50
C GLY A 105 10.80 5.87 -5.39
N GLN A 106 10.28 6.70 -6.30
CA GLN A 106 8.87 7.11 -6.26
C GLN A 106 8.00 6.20 -7.11
N PHE A 107 6.96 5.61 -6.54
CA PHE A 107 5.82 5.17 -7.31
C PHE A 107 5.01 6.37 -7.78
N SER A 108 4.69 6.39 -9.07
CA SER A 108 4.10 7.54 -9.74
C SER A 108 2.87 7.19 -10.56
N ILE A 109 1.87 8.07 -10.50
CA ILE A 109 0.67 8.01 -11.33
C ILE A 109 1.00 8.13 -12.83
N SER A 110 2.06 8.84 -13.17
CA SER A 110 2.42 9.20 -14.56
C SER A 110 3.79 8.69 -15.00
N GLY A 111 4.52 7.98 -14.14
CA GLY A 111 5.92 7.57 -14.38
C GLY A 111 6.94 8.68 -14.14
N ALA A 112 6.50 9.92 -13.87
CA ALA A 112 7.37 11.03 -13.50
C ALA A 112 7.40 11.23 -11.97
N PRO A 113 8.52 11.66 -11.35
CA PRO A 113 8.59 11.87 -9.89
C PRO A 113 7.50 12.79 -9.32
N SER A 114 7.02 13.74 -10.13
CA SER A 114 5.98 14.69 -9.74
C SER A 114 4.58 14.08 -9.52
N GLY A 115 4.35 12.86 -10.03
CA GLY A 115 3.07 12.14 -9.92
C GLY A 115 2.93 11.30 -8.66
N THR A 116 3.83 11.45 -7.67
CA THR A 116 3.82 10.65 -6.44
C THR A 116 2.96 11.24 -5.33
N ALA A 117 2.48 10.37 -4.44
CA ALA A 117 1.71 10.70 -3.24
C ALA A 117 1.89 9.60 -2.17
N ASP A 118 1.76 9.96 -0.89
CA ASP A 118 1.92 9.02 0.23
C ASP A 118 1.01 7.79 0.12
N CYS A 119 -0.28 8.00 -0.20
CA CYS A 119 -1.23 6.88 -0.33
C CYS A 119 -0.81 5.90 -1.42
N LEU A 120 -0.25 6.38 -2.55
CA LEU A 120 0.19 5.51 -3.63
C LEU A 120 1.44 4.74 -3.24
N GLN A 121 2.45 5.45 -2.71
CA GLN A 121 3.71 4.86 -2.30
C GLN A 121 3.50 3.79 -1.24
N GLY A 122 2.77 4.13 -0.16
CA GLY A 122 2.52 3.22 0.95
C GLY A 122 1.74 1.98 0.52
N ASN A 123 0.66 2.14 -0.26
CA ASN A 123 -0.10 1.01 -0.77
C ASN A 123 0.74 0.07 -1.64
N LEU A 124 1.53 0.59 -2.58
CA LEU A 124 2.33 -0.27 -3.47
C LEU A 124 3.49 -0.92 -2.73
N CYS A 125 4.17 -0.21 -1.81
CA CYS A 125 5.21 -0.82 -0.99
C CYS A 125 4.65 -1.96 -0.12
N ALA A 126 3.51 -1.73 0.55
CA ALA A 126 2.84 -2.77 1.34
C ALA A 126 2.40 -3.95 0.47
N ALA A 127 1.71 -3.68 -0.64
CA ALA A 127 1.19 -4.71 -1.55
C ALA A 127 2.31 -5.57 -2.14
N LEU A 128 3.43 -4.96 -2.56
CA LEU A 128 4.55 -5.72 -3.14
C LEU A 128 5.21 -6.64 -2.10
N LEU A 129 5.31 -6.23 -0.83
CA LEU A 129 5.75 -7.12 0.23
C LEU A 129 4.75 -8.26 0.47
N ASP A 130 3.46 -7.95 0.58
CA ASP A 130 2.39 -8.95 0.80
C ASP A 130 2.31 -10.00 -0.31
N LEU A 131 2.58 -9.59 -1.56
CA LEU A 131 2.61 -10.49 -2.71
C LEU A 131 3.90 -11.34 -2.78
N GLY A 132 4.87 -11.10 -1.90
CA GLY A 132 6.16 -11.79 -1.88
C GLY A 132 7.11 -11.33 -2.99
N CYS A 133 7.02 -10.08 -3.43
CA CYS A 133 7.94 -9.51 -4.41
C CYS A 133 9.30 -9.22 -3.77
N ASP A 134 10.34 -9.86 -4.28
CA ASP A 134 11.73 -9.60 -3.91
C ASP A 134 12.46 -8.89 -5.06
N ASP A 135 12.48 -7.56 -5.01
CA ASP A 135 13.19 -6.70 -5.95
C ASP A 135 14.01 -5.65 -5.19
N ALA A 136 15.30 -5.58 -5.47
CA ALA A 136 16.24 -4.69 -4.77
C ALA A 136 15.87 -3.19 -4.90
N ARG A 137 15.12 -2.80 -5.94
CA ARG A 137 14.66 -1.41 -6.11
C ARG A 137 13.67 -0.99 -5.02
N LEU A 138 13.04 -1.95 -4.32
CA LEU A 138 12.16 -1.64 -3.20
C LEU A 138 12.89 -1.00 -2.02
N ASP A 139 14.18 -1.29 -1.81
CA ASP A 139 14.96 -0.61 -0.76
C ASP A 139 14.99 0.91 -0.97
N GLY A 140 15.19 1.34 -2.23
CA GLY A 140 15.12 2.76 -2.61
C GLY A 140 13.70 3.33 -2.46
N ALA A 141 12.66 2.53 -2.70
CA ALA A 141 11.28 2.93 -2.51
C ALA A 141 10.93 3.17 -1.03
N PHE A 142 11.44 2.33 -0.13
CA PHE A 142 11.28 2.45 1.32
C PHE A 142 12.13 3.58 1.92
N ASP A 143 13.37 3.76 1.47
CA ASP A 143 14.20 4.90 1.88
C ASP A 143 13.54 6.23 1.46
N TRP A 144 13.06 6.34 0.22
CA TRP A 144 12.32 7.51 -0.22
C TRP A 144 11.05 7.74 0.62
N LEU A 145 10.24 6.70 0.82
CA LEU A 145 9.03 6.74 1.66
C LEU A 145 9.36 7.35 3.04
N ALA A 146 10.39 6.85 3.74
CA ALA A 146 10.78 7.33 5.05
C ALA A 146 11.33 8.77 5.04
N ARG A 147 12.21 9.11 4.09
CA ARG A 147 12.74 10.47 3.93
C ARG A 147 11.65 11.49 3.68
N THR A 148 10.58 11.11 2.99
CA THR A 148 9.48 12.03 2.73
C THR A 148 8.63 12.31 3.95
N VAL A 149 8.66 11.45 4.97
CA VAL A 149 8.06 11.69 6.29
C VAL A 149 8.96 12.62 7.10
N THR A 150 10.26 12.35 7.15
CA THR A 150 11.23 13.09 7.98
C THR A 150 11.68 14.42 7.38
N GLY A 151 11.64 14.57 6.06
CA GLY A 151 12.22 15.69 5.32
C GLY A 151 13.71 15.55 5.02
N GLU A 152 14.37 14.49 5.46
CA GLU A 152 15.82 14.34 5.35
C GLU A 152 16.29 14.19 3.90
N GLY A 153 17.05 15.18 3.43
CA GLY A 153 17.64 15.18 2.08
C GLY A 153 16.65 15.54 0.97
N ILE A 154 15.49 16.12 1.30
CA ILE A 154 14.47 16.53 0.33
C ILE A 154 14.31 18.04 0.35
N ALA A 155 14.50 18.69 -0.79
CA ALA A 155 14.29 20.12 -0.90
C ALA A 155 12.79 20.50 -0.92
N PRO A 156 12.42 21.72 -0.47
CA PRO A 156 11.08 22.25 -0.65
C PRO A 156 10.63 22.27 -2.12
N LYS A 157 9.32 22.20 -2.36
CA LYS A 157 8.76 22.14 -3.72
C LYS A 157 9.05 23.38 -4.56
N GLU A 158 9.36 24.51 -3.91
CA GLU A 158 9.71 25.79 -4.51
C GLU A 158 11.08 25.73 -5.21
N HIS A 159 11.98 24.85 -4.77
CA HIS A 159 13.33 24.71 -5.32
C HIS A 159 13.31 23.84 -6.58
N LYS A 160 12.77 24.38 -7.68
CA LYS A 160 12.44 23.61 -8.90
C LYS A 160 13.63 22.90 -9.57
N THR A 161 14.86 23.36 -9.32
CA THR A 161 16.11 22.80 -9.86
C THR A 161 16.77 21.78 -8.95
N ALA A 162 16.27 21.58 -7.72
CA ALA A 162 16.82 20.58 -6.82
C ALA A 162 16.56 19.17 -7.38
N PRO A 163 17.57 18.26 -7.34
CA PRO A 163 17.44 16.91 -7.90
C PRO A 163 16.43 16.06 -7.15
N VAL A 164 16.31 16.25 -5.83
CA VAL A 164 15.32 15.59 -4.96
C VAL A 164 14.54 16.66 -4.22
N ARG A 165 13.23 16.69 -4.44
CA ARG A 165 12.34 17.69 -3.87
C ARG A 165 10.90 17.20 -3.73
N TYR A 166 10.12 17.90 -2.93
CA TYR A 166 8.67 17.73 -2.89
C TYR A 166 7.98 18.25 -4.16
N TYR A 167 6.77 17.73 -4.43
CA TYR A 167 5.96 18.07 -5.60
C TYR A 167 4.52 18.45 -5.19
N ALA A 168 3.58 18.42 -6.14
CA ALA A 168 2.20 18.82 -5.88
C ALA A 168 1.45 17.80 -5.00
N GLY A 169 1.60 16.50 -5.27
CA GLY A 169 0.95 15.42 -4.52
C GLY A 169 1.58 15.22 -3.14
N LYS A 170 2.77 14.61 -3.11
CA LYS A 170 3.64 14.59 -1.93
C LYS A 170 4.35 15.94 -1.78
N CYS A 171 3.78 16.83 -0.96
CA CYS A 171 4.11 18.26 -1.00
C CYS A 171 4.91 18.79 0.19
N GLY A 172 5.23 17.93 1.15
CA GLY A 172 6.07 18.25 2.30
C GLY A 172 6.31 17.06 3.23
N PRO A 173 6.99 17.28 4.36
CA PRO A 173 7.21 16.29 5.40
C PRO A 173 5.91 15.93 6.12
N LEU A 174 5.97 14.93 7.01
CA LEU A 174 4.88 14.53 7.90
C LEU A 174 3.53 14.38 7.17
N PHE A 175 3.52 13.57 6.12
CA PHE A 175 2.33 13.25 5.32
C PHE A 175 1.62 14.46 4.68
N ALA A 176 2.31 15.59 4.53
CA ALA A 176 1.73 16.75 3.85
C ALA A 176 1.32 16.40 2.41
N CYS A 177 0.04 16.63 2.13
CA CYS A 177 -0.61 16.12 0.93
C CYS A 177 -1.33 17.24 0.17
N GLY A 178 -1.03 17.38 -1.13
CA GLY A 178 -1.71 18.36 -1.99
C GLY A 178 -3.21 18.15 -2.08
N SER A 179 -3.67 16.89 -2.04
CA SER A 179 -5.10 16.55 -1.98
C SER A 179 -5.75 16.82 -0.63
N ASN A 180 -4.97 17.21 0.39
CA ASN A 180 -5.44 17.63 1.71
C ASN A 180 -5.08 19.10 1.99
N ALA A 181 -5.10 19.95 0.95
CA ALA A 181 -4.74 21.38 1.03
C ALA A 181 -3.33 21.65 1.59
N GLY A 182 -2.40 20.71 1.44
CA GLY A 182 -1.04 20.80 1.98
C GLY A 182 -0.91 20.44 3.46
N LEU A 183 -2.01 20.11 4.15
CA LEU A 183 -1.99 19.62 5.52
C LEU A 183 -1.56 18.15 5.57
N ALA A 184 -1.09 17.71 6.74
CA ALA A 184 -0.80 16.31 7.02
C ALA A 184 -2.06 15.45 6.82
N CYS A 185 -1.96 14.40 6.01
CA CYS A 185 -3.08 13.53 5.66
C CYS A 185 -2.97 12.17 6.35
N ALA A 186 -3.90 11.87 7.25
CA ALA A 186 -3.89 10.59 7.97
C ALA A 186 -4.23 9.37 7.12
N TRP A 187 -4.92 9.51 5.99
CA TRP A 187 -5.02 8.41 5.01
C TRP A 187 -3.65 8.07 4.42
N GLY A 188 -2.88 9.09 4.02
CA GLY A 188 -1.51 8.90 3.56
C GLY A 188 -0.62 8.32 4.65
N GLY A 189 -0.72 8.87 5.87
CA GLY A 189 -0.01 8.38 7.05
C GLY A 189 -0.25 6.90 7.32
N ALA A 190 -1.51 6.47 7.38
CA ALA A 190 -1.85 5.07 7.62
C ALA A 190 -1.26 4.13 6.55
N LYS A 191 -1.32 4.50 5.26
CA LYS A 191 -0.72 3.69 4.17
C LYS A 191 0.79 3.61 4.26
N VAL A 192 1.45 4.72 4.58
CA VAL A 192 2.91 4.76 4.79
C VAL A 192 3.29 3.88 5.97
N MET A 193 2.59 4.04 7.09
CA MET A 193 2.86 3.28 8.32
C MET A 193 2.61 1.79 8.16
N LEU A 194 1.56 1.39 7.43
CA LEU A 194 1.32 0.00 7.09
C LEU A 194 2.48 -0.61 6.31
N ALA A 195 3.04 0.12 5.33
CA ALA A 195 4.19 -0.36 4.56
C ALA A 195 5.43 -0.50 5.44
N LEU A 196 5.72 0.49 6.29
CA LEU A 196 6.86 0.47 7.20
C LEU A 196 6.76 -0.65 8.24
N GLY A 197 5.56 -0.92 8.76
CA GLY A 197 5.31 -2.03 9.68
C GLY A 197 5.55 -3.39 9.03
N LYS A 198 5.14 -3.57 7.78
CA LYS A 198 5.37 -4.80 7.02
C LYS A 198 6.84 -5.03 6.65
N LEU A 199 7.68 -3.99 6.61
CA LEU A 199 9.10 -4.13 6.29
C LEU A 199 9.82 -4.86 7.45
N PRO A 200 10.55 -5.97 7.19
CA PRO A 200 11.29 -6.69 8.23
C PRO A 200 12.23 -5.76 8.99
N SER A 201 12.29 -5.90 10.33
CA SER A 201 13.07 -5.01 11.20
C SER A 201 14.55 -4.93 10.81
N VAL A 202 15.14 -6.02 10.32
CA VAL A 202 16.53 -6.06 9.82
C VAL A 202 16.79 -5.19 8.59
N ARG A 203 15.75 -4.80 7.85
CA ARG A 203 15.81 -3.88 6.70
C ARG A 203 15.47 -2.44 7.08
N ARG A 204 15.03 -2.18 8.32
CA ARG A 204 14.69 -0.83 8.78
C ARG A 204 15.97 -0.05 9.07
N THR A 205 16.19 1.00 8.31
CA THR A 205 17.33 1.91 8.48
C THR A 205 17.03 2.96 9.56
N PRO A 206 18.04 3.70 10.06
CA PRO A 206 17.78 4.75 11.05
C PRO A 206 16.78 5.82 10.60
N VAL A 207 16.71 6.15 9.30
CA VAL A 207 15.71 7.11 8.79
C VAL A 207 14.31 6.50 8.75
N ILE A 208 14.20 5.20 8.50
CA ILE A 208 12.94 4.46 8.60
C ILE A 208 12.44 4.47 10.04
N GLU A 209 13.30 4.16 11.02
CA GLU A 209 12.92 4.19 12.44
C GLU A 209 12.44 5.58 12.89
N ARG A 210 13.09 6.66 12.43
CA ARG A 210 12.63 8.03 12.70
C ARG A 210 11.29 8.34 12.01
N ALA A 211 11.09 7.86 10.79
CA ALA A 211 9.83 8.00 10.08
C ALA A 211 8.70 7.24 10.80
N ILE A 212 8.99 6.05 11.33
CA ILE A 212 8.07 5.27 12.14
C ILE A 212 7.64 6.06 13.37
N GLN A 213 8.61 6.58 14.14
CA GLN A 213 8.29 7.37 15.33
C GLN A 213 7.45 8.60 15.00
N ALA A 214 7.83 9.37 13.98
CA ALA A 214 7.06 10.55 13.54
C ALA A 214 5.63 10.18 13.09
N GLY A 215 5.46 9.01 12.47
CA GLY A 215 4.16 8.50 12.08
C GLY A 215 3.28 8.10 13.26
N VAL A 216 3.85 7.40 14.24
CA VAL A 216 3.16 7.03 15.49
C VAL A 216 2.74 8.29 16.24
N ASP A 217 3.64 9.25 16.42
CA ASP A 217 3.35 10.52 17.10
C ASP A 217 2.21 11.28 16.41
N PHE A 218 2.19 11.28 15.07
CA PHE A 218 1.12 11.90 14.29
C PHE A 218 -0.21 11.16 14.41
N LEU A 219 -0.23 9.83 14.29
CA LEU A 219 -1.47 9.06 14.40
C LEU A 219 -2.08 9.15 15.81
N PHE A 220 -1.25 9.30 16.85
CA PHE A 220 -1.69 9.53 18.22
C PHE A 220 -1.78 11.01 18.63
N SER A 221 -1.62 11.96 17.69
CA SER A 221 -1.77 13.39 18.00
C SER A 221 -3.23 13.77 18.32
N VAL A 222 -4.16 12.88 18.01
CA VAL A 222 -5.58 12.92 18.37
C VAL A 222 -6.00 11.53 18.85
N ASP A 223 -7.18 11.41 19.45
CA ASP A 223 -7.80 10.09 19.62
C ASP A 223 -8.11 9.51 18.23
N PRO A 224 -7.48 8.40 17.81
CA PRO A 224 -7.70 7.84 16.48
C PRO A 224 -9.17 7.53 16.22
N ALA A 225 -9.95 7.14 17.23
CA ALA A 225 -11.38 6.81 17.07
C ALA A 225 -12.24 8.00 16.67
N THR A 226 -11.79 9.23 16.97
CA THR A 226 -12.45 10.48 16.54
C THR A 226 -12.10 10.87 15.11
N ALA A 227 -10.98 10.36 14.59
CA ALA A 227 -10.39 10.72 13.31
C ALA A 227 -10.24 12.24 13.08
N ALA A 228 -10.05 13.01 14.15
CA ALA A 228 -9.95 14.48 14.15
C ALA A 228 -8.62 15.03 13.59
N TYR A 229 -8.06 14.34 12.59
CA TYR A 229 -6.83 14.75 11.90
C TYR A 229 -7.04 16.00 11.04
N PRO A 230 -5.98 16.74 10.72
CA PRO A 230 -6.07 17.93 9.87
C PRO A 230 -6.74 17.65 8.51
N THR A 231 -7.72 18.47 8.15
CA THR A 231 -8.40 18.44 6.84
C THR A 231 -8.64 19.86 6.34
N GLY A 232 -8.39 20.09 5.05
CA GLY A 232 -8.46 21.44 4.47
C GLY A 232 -9.82 21.85 3.93
N PHE A 233 -10.80 20.93 3.87
CA PHE A 233 -12.03 21.13 3.09
C PHE A 233 -13.33 20.99 3.89
N ALA A 234 -13.26 20.60 5.17
CA ALA A 234 -14.43 20.41 6.01
C ALA A 234 -14.06 20.55 7.49
N ASP A 235 -15.00 21.03 8.30
CA ASP A 235 -14.85 21.15 9.76
C ASP A 235 -14.95 19.80 10.49
N LYS A 236 -15.45 18.76 9.81
CA LYS A 236 -15.67 17.42 10.36
C LYS A 236 -14.83 16.38 9.62
N PRO A 237 -14.38 15.32 10.33
CA PRO A 237 -13.74 14.17 9.70
C PRO A 237 -14.61 13.54 8.61
N SER A 238 -13.97 12.93 7.62
CA SER A 238 -14.67 12.15 6.60
C SER A 238 -15.43 10.98 7.24
N GLY A 239 -16.70 10.81 6.91
CA GLY A 239 -17.48 9.66 7.40
C GLY A 239 -16.93 8.30 6.95
N ASN A 240 -16.02 8.26 5.98
CA ASN A 240 -15.36 7.04 5.53
C ASN A 240 -14.50 6.37 6.60
N TRP A 241 -14.05 7.10 7.62
CA TRP A 241 -13.29 6.52 8.73
C TRP A 241 -14.03 5.38 9.43
N TRP A 242 -15.37 5.45 9.49
CA TRP A 242 -16.23 4.45 10.14
C TRP A 242 -16.95 3.53 9.14
N LYS A 243 -16.59 3.58 7.85
CA LYS A 243 -17.13 2.68 6.82
C LYS A 243 -16.14 1.56 6.55
N PHE A 244 -16.11 0.60 7.47
CA PHE A 244 -15.25 -0.58 7.35
C PHE A 244 -15.63 -1.37 6.10
N GLY A 245 -14.62 -1.70 5.30
CA GLY A 245 -14.83 -2.36 4.04
C GLY A 245 -13.61 -3.16 3.62
N PHE A 246 -13.83 -4.12 2.74
CA PHE A 246 -12.80 -4.93 2.13
C PHE A 246 -13.14 -5.12 0.65
N PRO A 247 -12.19 -4.94 -0.28
CA PRO A 247 -10.83 -4.44 -0.09
C PRO A 247 -10.75 -2.95 0.32
N VAL A 248 -9.72 -2.58 1.07
CA VAL A 248 -9.41 -1.18 1.48
C VAL A 248 -8.58 -0.51 0.39
N PHE A 249 -9.25 0.11 -0.59
CA PHE A 249 -8.64 0.75 -1.77
C PHE A 249 -7.89 2.07 -1.42
N TYR A 250 -8.20 3.17 -2.13
CA TYR A 250 -7.64 4.50 -1.90
C TYR A 250 -8.14 5.16 -0.61
N VAL A 251 -9.25 4.64 -0.07
CA VAL A 251 -9.82 5.07 1.20
C VAL A 251 -9.02 4.41 2.33
N THR A 252 -9.05 5.02 3.51
CA THR A 252 -8.55 4.44 4.76
C THR A 252 -9.66 4.56 5.80
N ASP A 253 -9.80 3.51 6.61
CA ASP A 253 -10.69 3.46 7.76
C ASP A 253 -9.90 3.32 9.07
N LEU A 254 -10.59 3.31 10.20
CA LEU A 254 -9.94 3.19 11.51
C LEU A 254 -9.22 1.85 11.69
N LEU A 255 -9.70 0.76 11.08
CA LEU A 255 -9.07 -0.55 11.22
C LEU A 255 -7.71 -0.59 10.54
N GLN A 256 -7.53 0.15 9.43
CA GLN A 256 -6.22 0.25 8.79
C GLN A 256 -5.20 1.09 9.60
N ILE A 257 -5.65 2.03 10.43
CA ILE A 257 -4.75 2.66 11.42
C ILE A 257 -4.31 1.61 12.45
N VAL A 258 -5.25 0.82 12.96
CA VAL A 258 -4.93 -0.24 13.94
C VAL A 258 -3.98 -1.28 13.33
N GLU A 259 -4.26 -1.74 12.11
CA GLU A 259 -3.39 -2.66 11.35
C GLU A 259 -1.97 -2.12 11.23
N ALA A 260 -1.83 -0.85 10.81
CA ALA A 260 -0.54 -0.21 10.70
C ALA A 260 0.18 -0.15 12.06
N LEU A 261 -0.50 0.26 13.13
CA LEU A 261 0.10 0.43 14.46
C LEU A 261 0.49 -0.88 15.13
N VAL A 262 -0.25 -1.97 14.91
CA VAL A 262 0.07 -3.29 15.45
C VAL A 262 1.29 -3.91 14.78
N ALA A 263 1.58 -3.54 13.52
CA ALA A 263 2.70 -4.08 12.75
C ALA A 263 4.06 -3.38 13.02
N LEU A 264 4.08 -2.26 13.75
CA LEU A 264 5.28 -1.44 13.94
C LEU A 264 6.20 -1.95 15.05
#